data_AF-A0A1I7SJF9-F1
#
_entry.id   AF-A0A1I7SJF9-F1
#
_cell.length_a   1.000
_cell.length_b   1.000
_cell.length_c   1.000
_cell.angle_alpha   90.00
_cell.angle_beta   90.00
_cell.angle_gamma   90.00
#
_symmetry.space_group_name_H-M   'P 1'
#
loop_
_entity.id
_entity.type
_entity.pdbx_description
1 polymer ?
#
loop_
_entity_poly.entity_id
_entity_poly.type
_entity_poly.pdbx_seq_one_letter_code
_entity_poly.pdbx_strand_id
1 'polypeptide(L)'
;MSHLQTFSLLACIFVLASAGIEEYEEMSGSLDGSAEAIEEALSPEKLKPLEGCTVNGKVYKDGETFLSNGNFIKRCRVVDLGFRTEIVACVLRKMKKRLGVGRSATYGGFKYSCKKSGDGIVTLEAVYQGSGRGPQNEYD
;
A
#
# COMPACT_ATOMS: atom_id res chain seq x y z
N MET A 1 -22.32 46.88 17.69
CA MET A 1 -22.63 45.81 18.66
C MET A 1 -24.00 45.29 18.29
N SER A 2 -24.12 43.96 18.10
CA SER A 2 -25.39 43.20 18.02
C SER A 2 -26.30 43.56 16.82
N HIS A 3 -27.04 42.69 16.15
CA HIS A 3 -27.24 41.25 16.13
C HIS A 3 -28.19 41.01 14.93
N LEU A 4 -28.18 39.81 14.36
CA LEU A 4 -29.34 39.17 13.71
C LEU A 4 -29.79 39.68 12.32
N GLN A 5 -29.30 39.00 11.27
CA GLN A 5 -30.04 38.90 10.02
C GLN A 5 -31.03 37.73 10.12
N THR A 6 -32.30 38.07 10.28
CA THR A 6 -33.46 37.20 10.10
C THR A 6 -33.70 37.00 8.60
N PHE A 7 -33.35 35.84 8.05
CA PHE A 7 -33.77 35.47 6.70
C PHE A 7 -35.22 34.97 6.72
N SER A 8 -36.07 35.77 6.09
CA SER A 8 -37.49 35.56 5.89
C SER A 8 -37.75 34.30 5.06
N LEU A 9 -38.56 33.41 5.62
CA LEU A 9 -39.35 32.43 4.87
C LEU A 9 -40.36 33.15 3.96
N LEU A 10 -40.80 32.41 2.93
CA LEU A 10 -41.93 32.65 2.02
C LEU A 10 -41.66 33.55 0.79
N ALA A 11 -41.40 32.91 -0.36
CA ALA A 11 -42.35 32.85 -1.48
C ALA A 11 -41.64 32.51 -2.79
N CYS A 12 -41.49 31.21 -3.10
CA CYS A 12 -41.29 30.73 -4.48
C CYS A 12 -41.97 29.36 -4.65
N ILE A 13 -43.26 29.30 -4.32
CA ILE A 13 -44.17 28.29 -4.87
C ILE A 13 -44.89 28.98 -6.04
N PHE A 14 -45.08 28.23 -7.13
CA PHE A 14 -45.70 28.57 -8.42
C PHE A 14 -44.76 28.91 -9.58
N VAL A 15 -44.13 27.87 -10.15
CA VAL A 15 -44.20 27.66 -11.60
C VAL A 15 -44.49 26.17 -11.86
N LEU A 16 -45.76 25.86 -12.17
CA LEU A 16 -46.17 24.59 -12.75
C LEU A 16 -45.92 24.65 -14.26
N ALA A 17 -45.05 23.77 -14.77
CA ALA A 17 -45.00 23.44 -16.19
C ALA A 17 -44.80 21.92 -16.34
N SER A 18 -45.90 21.29 -16.72
CA SER A 18 -46.10 19.92 -17.19
C SER A 18 -44.93 19.27 -17.93
N ALA A 19 -44.33 18.25 -17.30
CA ALA A 19 -43.84 17.03 -17.94
C ALA A 19 -43.63 16.00 -16.80
N GLY A 20 -44.06 14.76 -17.01
CA GLY A 20 -44.03 13.71 -16.00
C GLY A 20 -42.65 13.53 -15.38
N ILE A 21 -42.62 13.60 -14.05
CA ILE A 21 -41.46 13.24 -13.23
C ILE A 21 -42.02 12.38 -12.11
N GLU A 22 -41.48 11.17 -12.03
CA GLU A 22 -41.71 10.17 -10.99
C GLU A 22 -41.62 10.79 -9.59
N GLU A 23 -42.44 10.27 -8.68
CA GLU A 23 -42.35 10.56 -7.24
C GLU A 23 -40.94 10.19 -6.75
N TYR A 24 -40.11 11.20 -6.48
CA TYR A 24 -38.93 11.05 -5.65
C TYR A 24 -39.24 11.77 -4.34
N GLU A 25 -39.70 11.03 -3.33
CA GLU A 25 -39.81 11.54 -1.97
C GLU A 25 -38.44 12.05 -1.50
N GLU A 26 -38.42 13.29 -1.03
CA GLU A 26 -37.29 13.87 -0.32
C GLU A 26 -37.07 13.08 0.97
N MET A 27 -36.12 12.15 0.94
CA MET A 27 -35.57 11.56 2.15
C MET A 27 -34.59 12.58 2.78
N SER A 28 -35.14 13.58 3.48
CA SER A 28 -34.37 14.44 4.38
C SER A 28 -34.02 13.65 5.65
N GLY A 29 -33.04 12.76 5.54
CA GLY A 29 -32.41 12.11 6.70
C GLY A 29 -31.43 13.08 7.36
N SER A 30 -31.67 13.41 8.63
CA SER A 30 -30.71 14.08 9.52
C SER A 30 -29.34 13.41 9.43
N LEU A 31 -28.33 14.16 8.99
CA LEU A 31 -26.91 13.81 9.10
C LEU A 31 -26.31 14.52 10.32
N ASP A 32 -26.91 14.34 11.50
CA ASP A 32 -26.44 14.99 12.74
C ASP A 32 -25.76 13.99 13.70
N GLY A 33 -25.48 12.75 13.25
CA GLY A 33 -24.94 11.68 14.12
C GLY A 33 -23.64 11.02 13.67
N SER A 34 -23.03 11.45 12.57
CA SER A 34 -21.90 10.71 11.96
C SER A 34 -20.52 11.28 12.26
N ALA A 35 -20.41 12.51 12.77
CA ALA A 35 -19.12 13.15 13.01
C ALA A 35 -18.56 12.82 14.41
N GLU A 36 -19.41 12.84 15.44
CA GLU A 36 -18.99 12.66 16.84
C GLU A 36 -18.53 11.23 17.16
N ALA A 37 -19.04 10.22 16.45
CA ALA A 37 -18.65 8.82 16.64
C ALA A 37 -17.28 8.46 16.04
N ILE A 38 -16.79 9.23 15.07
CA ILE A 38 -15.51 8.96 14.39
C ILE A 38 -14.33 9.54 15.19
N GLU A 39 -14.53 10.65 15.91
CA GLU A 39 -13.47 11.23 16.76
C GLU A 39 -13.12 10.32 17.95
N GLU A 40 -14.07 9.59 18.53
CA GLU A 40 -13.76 8.68 19.65
C GLU A 40 -13.03 7.39 19.21
N ALA A 41 -13.27 6.91 17.99
CA ALA A 41 -12.67 5.68 17.46
C ALA A 41 -11.20 5.85 17.04
N LEU A 42 -10.74 7.08 16.80
CA LEU A 42 -9.36 7.40 16.39
C LEU A 42 -8.52 8.02 17.52
N SER A 43 -9.00 7.95 18.77
CA SER A 43 -8.22 8.42 19.92
C SER A 43 -6.89 7.66 20.04
N PRO A 44 -5.73 8.34 19.95
CA PRO A 44 -4.40 7.71 19.91
C PRO A 44 -4.05 6.93 21.18
N GLU A 45 -4.77 7.15 22.27
CA GLU A 45 -4.54 6.49 23.56
C GLU A 45 -5.09 5.05 23.63
N LYS A 46 -5.99 4.66 22.71
CA LYS A 46 -6.60 3.32 22.68
C LYS A 46 -5.89 2.34 21.72
N LEU A 47 -4.91 2.80 20.95
CA LEU A 47 -4.22 1.96 19.96
C LEU A 47 -3.11 1.14 20.62
N LYS A 48 -3.30 -0.19 20.68
CA LYS A 48 -2.26 -1.11 21.14
C LYS A 48 -1.09 -1.10 20.13
N PRO A 49 0.17 -0.96 20.57
CA PRO A 49 1.33 -1.09 19.70
C PRO A 49 1.34 -2.43 18.97
N LEU A 50 1.69 -2.41 17.68
CA LEU A 50 1.84 -3.63 16.89
C LEU A 50 3.01 -4.47 17.38
N GLU A 51 2.80 -5.75 17.60
CA GLU A 51 3.83 -6.67 18.09
C GLU A 51 4.70 -7.26 16.95
N GLY A 52 4.32 -7.02 15.69
CA GLY A 52 5.04 -7.55 14.52
C GLY A 52 4.36 -7.26 13.19
N CYS A 53 4.97 -7.75 12.11
CA CYS A 53 4.43 -7.67 10.76
C CYS A 53 3.59 -8.90 10.45
N THR A 54 2.34 -8.70 10.08
CA THR A 54 1.48 -9.79 9.59
C THR A 54 1.61 -9.91 8.08
N VAL A 55 2.28 -10.96 7.61
CA VAL A 55 2.50 -11.21 6.18
C VAL A 55 2.04 -12.63 5.85
N ASN A 56 1.06 -12.75 4.94
CA ASN A 56 0.47 -14.03 4.53
C ASN A 56 -0.01 -14.88 5.73
N GLY A 57 -0.64 -14.25 6.73
CA GLY A 57 -1.15 -14.91 7.93
C GLY A 57 -0.08 -15.31 8.96
N LYS A 58 1.20 -14.99 8.74
CA LYS A 58 2.29 -15.21 9.71
C LYS A 58 2.71 -13.88 10.34
N VAL A 59 3.01 -13.93 11.64
CA VAL A 59 3.51 -12.78 12.40
C VAL A 59 5.03 -12.87 12.52
N TYR A 60 5.72 -11.81 12.13
CA TYR A 60 7.18 -11.65 12.21
C TYR A 60 7.52 -10.54 13.20
N LYS A 61 8.49 -10.76 14.09
CA LYS A 61 8.92 -9.74 15.07
C LYS A 61 9.61 -8.56 14.38
N ASP A 62 9.67 -7.42 15.05
CA ASP A 62 10.48 -6.30 14.55
C ASP A 62 11.94 -6.72 14.31
N GLY A 63 12.47 -6.37 13.13
CA GLY A 63 13.80 -6.75 12.69
C GLY A 63 13.95 -8.18 12.16
N GLU A 64 12.94 -9.04 12.34
CA GLU A 64 12.97 -10.40 11.81
C GLU A 64 13.01 -10.39 10.28
N THR A 65 13.75 -11.32 9.69
CA THR A 65 13.85 -11.47 8.23
C THR A 65 13.25 -12.77 7.75
N PHE A 66 12.54 -12.71 6.63
CA PHE A 66 11.86 -13.87 6.05
C PHE A 66 11.95 -13.88 4.53
N LEU A 67 11.87 -15.08 3.94
CA LEU A 67 11.82 -15.27 2.51
C LEU A 67 10.41 -14.96 1.99
N SER A 68 10.31 -14.03 1.05
CA SER A 68 9.08 -13.60 0.39
C SER A 68 9.16 -13.90 -1.11
N ASN A 69 8.13 -14.52 -1.65
CA ASN A 69 7.98 -14.86 -3.07
C ASN A 69 9.19 -15.61 -3.67
N GLY A 70 9.92 -16.37 -2.84
CA GLY A 70 11.06 -17.20 -3.22
C GLY A 70 12.36 -16.47 -3.58
N ASN A 71 12.30 -15.19 -3.95
CA ASN A 71 13.44 -14.46 -4.49
C ASN A 71 13.88 -13.25 -3.64
N PHE A 72 13.13 -12.87 -2.60
CA PHE A 72 13.44 -11.69 -1.80
C PHE A 72 13.44 -12.02 -0.31
N ILE A 73 14.46 -11.55 0.40
CA ILE A 73 14.47 -11.53 1.86
C ILE A 73 13.93 -10.17 2.29
N LYS A 74 12.82 -10.19 3.02
CA LYS A 74 12.22 -9.00 3.62
C LYS A 74 12.57 -8.93 5.09
N ARG A 75 12.63 -7.72 5.63
CA ARG A 75 12.75 -7.42 7.05
C ARG A 75 11.47 -6.77 7.54
N CYS A 76 10.96 -7.24 8.67
CA CYS A 76 9.85 -6.60 9.35
C CYS A 76 10.33 -5.31 10.05
N ARG A 77 9.54 -4.24 9.92
CA ARG A 77 9.69 -2.99 10.65
C ARG A 77 8.36 -2.59 11.26
N VAL A 78 8.27 -2.69 12.58
CA VAL A 78 7.13 -2.13 13.32
C VAL A 78 7.34 -0.62 13.42
N VAL A 79 6.29 0.15 13.15
CA VAL A 79 6.23 1.61 13.32
C VAL A 79 5.00 1.92 14.17
N ASP A 80 4.94 3.06 14.86
CA ASP A 80 3.95 3.41 15.90
C ASP A 80 2.59 2.69 15.79
N LEU A 81 1.82 2.98 14.73
CA LEU A 81 0.48 2.44 14.50
C LEU A 81 0.41 1.41 13.36
N GLY A 82 1.55 0.91 12.90
CA GLY A 82 1.61 0.11 11.69
C GLY A 82 2.84 -0.78 11.58
N PHE A 83 3.02 -1.35 10.39
CA PHE A 83 4.27 -2.00 10.05
C PHE A 83 4.57 -1.80 8.57
N ARG A 84 5.86 -1.88 8.23
CA ARG A 84 6.31 -1.98 6.85
C ARG A 84 7.26 -3.15 6.70
N THR A 85 7.45 -3.58 5.45
CA THR A 85 8.45 -4.59 5.13
C THR A 85 9.46 -4.01 4.16
N GLU A 86 10.73 -4.26 4.42
CA GLU A 86 11.84 -3.74 3.61
C GLU A 86 12.57 -4.91 2.95
N ILE A 87 12.75 -4.88 1.63
CA ILE A 87 13.59 -5.89 0.96
C ILE A 87 15.05 -5.59 1.31
N VAL A 88 15.74 -6.57 1.89
CA VAL A 88 17.14 -6.44 2.35
C VAL A 88 18.11 -7.28 1.53
N ALA A 89 17.61 -8.28 0.79
CA ALA A 89 18.42 -9.06 -0.14
C ALA A 89 17.56 -9.76 -1.21
N CYS A 90 18.19 -10.09 -2.33
CA CYS A 90 17.67 -11.02 -3.33
C CYS A 90 18.26 -12.42 -3.08
N VAL A 91 17.54 -13.45 -3.53
CA VAL A 91 17.94 -14.86 -3.40
C VAL A 91 18.13 -15.47 -4.78
N LEU A 92 19.34 -15.96 -5.03
CA LEU A 92 19.69 -16.73 -6.21
C LEU A 92 19.33 -18.20 -5.96
N ARG A 93 18.05 -18.56 -6.11
CA ARG A 93 17.50 -19.86 -5.69
C ARG A 93 18.30 -21.07 -6.20
N LYS A 94 18.62 -21.10 -7.51
CA LYS A 94 19.39 -22.17 -8.14
C LYS A 94 20.77 -22.38 -7.49
N MET A 95 21.38 -21.31 -6.99
CA MET A 95 22.72 -21.31 -6.40
C MET A 95 22.70 -21.33 -4.86
N LYS A 96 21.52 -21.23 -4.23
CA LYS A 96 21.36 -21.09 -2.78
C LYS A 96 22.19 -19.94 -2.19
N LYS A 97 22.35 -18.85 -2.93
CA LYS A 97 23.11 -17.65 -2.50
C LYS A 97 22.17 -16.47 -2.21
N ARG A 98 22.61 -15.60 -1.30
CA ARG A 98 21.97 -14.33 -0.96
C ARG A 98 22.80 -13.19 -1.54
N LEU A 99 22.13 -12.21 -2.13
CA LEU A 99 22.74 -11.02 -2.70
C LEU A 99 22.09 -9.79 -2.05
N GLY A 100 22.85 -9.05 -1.23
CA GLY A 100 22.33 -7.84 -0.58
C GLY A 100 21.85 -6.81 -1.60
N VAL A 101 20.88 -5.97 -1.21
CA VAL A 101 20.42 -4.87 -2.06
C VAL A 101 21.60 -3.94 -2.43
N GLY A 102 21.65 -3.52 -3.69
CA GLY A 102 22.74 -2.75 -4.27
C GLY A 102 23.98 -3.56 -4.65
N ARG A 103 23.98 -4.88 -4.40
CA ARG A 103 25.12 -5.74 -4.71
C ARG A 103 24.91 -6.51 -6.02
N SER A 104 26.04 -6.87 -6.63
CA SER A 104 26.10 -7.75 -7.79
C SER A 104 27.12 -8.86 -7.57
N ALA A 105 26.92 -10.00 -8.24
CA ALA A 105 27.85 -11.12 -8.26
C ALA A 105 27.76 -11.87 -9.59
N THR A 106 28.86 -12.48 -10.04
CA THR A 106 28.90 -13.24 -11.29
C THR A 106 28.98 -14.73 -11.01
N TYR A 107 28.11 -15.51 -11.64
CA TYR A 107 28.08 -16.98 -11.55
C TYR A 107 27.73 -17.57 -12.91
N GLY A 108 28.47 -18.58 -13.37
CA GLY A 108 28.16 -19.32 -14.60
C GLY A 108 28.06 -18.42 -15.85
N GLY A 109 28.87 -17.36 -15.93
CA GLY A 109 28.83 -16.40 -17.04
C GLY A 109 27.70 -15.37 -16.97
N PHE A 110 26.88 -15.37 -15.93
CA PHE A 110 25.84 -14.36 -15.70
C PHE A 110 26.24 -13.42 -14.56
N LYS A 111 26.07 -12.11 -14.77
CA LYS A 111 26.08 -11.10 -13.71
C LYS A 111 24.68 -10.97 -13.15
N TYR A 112 24.53 -11.29 -11.88
CA TYR A 112 23.32 -11.07 -11.11
C TYR A 112 23.42 -9.75 -10.36
N SER A 113 22.35 -8.96 -10.34
CA SER A 113 22.29 -7.68 -9.61
C SER A 113 20.99 -7.58 -8.82
N CYS A 114 21.08 -7.27 -7.53
CA CYS A 114 19.93 -6.97 -6.68
C CYS A 114 19.79 -5.45 -6.62
N LYS A 115 19.11 -4.84 -7.59
CA LYS A 115 19.05 -3.39 -7.75
C LYS A 115 17.88 -2.80 -6.98
N LYS A 116 18.06 -1.61 -6.43
CA LYS A 116 16.99 -0.76 -5.90
C LYS A 116 16.90 0.49 -6.78
N SER A 117 15.73 0.74 -7.36
CA SER A 117 15.46 1.97 -8.11
C SER A 117 15.13 3.13 -7.16
N GLY A 118 15.11 4.35 -7.68
CA GLY A 118 14.87 5.57 -6.89
C GLY A 118 13.49 5.63 -6.24
N ASP A 119 12.50 4.95 -6.83
CA ASP A 119 11.14 4.76 -6.30
C ASP A 119 11.05 3.65 -5.22
N GLY A 120 12.17 2.98 -4.92
CA GLY A 120 12.23 1.94 -3.89
C GLY A 120 11.92 0.53 -4.37
N ILE A 121 11.60 0.31 -5.65
CA ILE A 121 11.41 -1.03 -6.21
C ILE A 121 12.75 -1.79 -6.18
N VAL A 122 12.70 -3.06 -5.78
CA VAL A 122 13.88 -3.95 -5.80
C VAL A 122 13.70 -5.03 -6.84
N THR A 123 14.66 -5.12 -7.76
CA THR A 123 14.66 -6.07 -8.88
C THR A 123 15.89 -6.97 -8.82
N LEU A 124 15.67 -8.28 -9.01
CA LEU A 124 16.74 -9.24 -9.26
C LEU A 124 16.92 -9.39 -10.78
N GLU A 125 18.02 -8.87 -11.30
CA GLU A 125 18.37 -8.98 -12.72
C GLU A 125 19.48 -10.01 -12.95
N ALA A 126 19.44 -10.68 -14.10
CA ALA A 126 20.50 -11.56 -14.57
C ALA A 126 20.88 -11.17 -16.01
N VAL A 127 22.14 -10.86 -16.24
CA VAL A 127 22.67 -10.47 -17.55
C VAL A 127 23.81 -11.42 -17.91
N TYR A 128 23.70 -12.10 -19.06
CA TYR A 128 24.79 -12.92 -19.57
C TYR A 128 25.98 -12.02 -19.96
N GLN A 129 27.18 -12.36 -19.49
CA GLN A 129 28.42 -11.63 -19.75
C GLN A 129 29.36 -12.34 -20.73
N GLY A 130 28.91 -13.43 -21.38
CA GLY A 130 29.70 -14.07 -22.43
C GLY A 130 29.70 -13.26 -23.73
N SER A 131 30.80 -13.34 -24.48
CA SER A 131 31.03 -12.62 -25.74
C SER A 131 30.35 -13.26 -26.97
N GLY A 132 29.22 -13.96 -26.79
CA GLY A 132 28.49 -14.66 -27.85
C GLY A 132 26.98 -14.53 -27.67
N ARG A 133 26.21 -14.60 -28.77
CA ARG A 133 24.73 -14.45 -28.86
C ARG A 133 24.05 -14.91 -27.58
N GLY A 134 23.38 -13.97 -26.91
CA GLY A 134 22.67 -14.21 -25.65
C GLY A 134 21.67 -15.36 -25.74
N PRO A 135 21.18 -15.87 -24.60
CA PRO A 135 20.23 -16.98 -24.59
C PRO A 135 19.02 -16.62 -25.44
N GLN A 136 18.81 -17.34 -26.55
CA GLN A 136 17.58 -17.25 -27.32
C GLN A 136 16.45 -17.76 -26.41
N ASN A 137 15.36 -17.01 -26.40
CA ASN A 137 14.21 -17.22 -25.54
C ASN A 137 13.63 -18.62 -25.83
N GLU A 138 13.79 -19.55 -24.90
CA GLU A 138 13.01 -20.79 -24.85
C GLU A 138 11.90 -20.57 -23.83
N TYR A 139 10.88 -19.82 -24.27
CA TYR A 139 9.53 -19.91 -23.73
C TYR A 139 8.73 -20.66 -24.79
N ASP A 140 8.79 -21.99 -24.72
CA ASP A 140 7.78 -22.91 -25.29
C ASP A 140 6.92 -23.44 -24.14
#